data_AF-A0A5A7RMP8-F1
#
_entry.id   AF-A0A5A7RMP8-F1
#
_cell.length_a   1.000
_cell.length_b   1.000
_cell.length_c   1.000
_cell.angle_alpha   90.00
_cell.angle_beta   90.00
_cell.angle_gamma   90.00
#
_symmetry.space_group_name_H-M   'P 1'
#
loop_
_entity.id
_entity.type
_entity.pdbx_description
1 polymer ?
#
loop_
_entity_poly.entity_id
_entity_poly.type
_entity_poly.pdbx_seq_one_letter_code
_entity_poly.pdbx_strand_id
1 'polypeptide(L)'
;MLIRAVGRAEPFDFSQMVDGELMEYLKQSGKFQRDIALRLKYRKLFKRAYVKALSELGSEEKERLAEIKAKEVEDEIAERAGLDAGYVIVDAPGRDILLSEPRLKKMDVKILDNEIKPLSEYTPLANALQMRGVTDWGIMVCCPEEAKEKVSKIAEKVLWR
;
A
#
# COMPACT_ATOMS: atom_id res chain seq x y z
N MET A 1 4.44 6.31 -3.67
CA MET A 1 4.90 7.58 -4.27
C MET A 1 5.61 7.34 -5.60
N LEU A 2 6.73 6.61 -5.64
CA LEU A 2 7.49 6.35 -6.87
C LEU A 2 6.65 5.75 -8.01
N ILE A 3 5.86 4.71 -7.71
CA ILE A 3 4.95 4.08 -8.70
C ILE A 3 4.01 5.10 -9.36
N ARG A 4 3.52 6.09 -8.60
CA ARG A 4 2.63 7.14 -9.13
C ARG A 4 3.40 8.11 -10.03
N ALA A 5 4.65 8.43 -9.71
CA ALA A 5 5.51 9.25 -10.56
C ALA A 5 5.81 8.55 -11.89
N VAL A 6 6.20 7.28 -11.86
CA VAL A 6 6.45 6.47 -13.06
C VAL A 6 5.16 6.33 -13.89
N GLY A 7 4.06 5.93 -13.28
CA GLY A 7 2.79 5.72 -13.98
C GLY A 7 2.08 6.99 -14.50
N ARG A 8 2.62 8.18 -14.22
CA ARG A 8 2.15 9.47 -14.76
C ARG A 8 3.17 10.15 -15.68
N ALA A 9 4.33 9.53 -15.89
CA ALA A 9 5.29 10.00 -16.89
C ALA A 9 4.87 9.51 -18.28
N GLU A 10 5.38 10.17 -19.33
CA GLU A 10 5.31 9.62 -20.69
C GLU A 10 5.95 8.22 -20.70
N PRO A 11 5.37 7.23 -21.41
CA PRO A 11 5.92 5.88 -21.47
C PRO A 11 7.39 5.86 -21.86
N PHE A 12 8.20 5.14 -21.09
CA PHE A 12 9.63 4.98 -21.31
C PHE A 12 10.09 3.60 -20.89
N ASP A 13 11.15 3.11 -21.53
CA ASP A 13 11.79 1.85 -21.14
C ASP A 13 12.80 2.11 -20.02
N PHE A 14 12.51 1.62 -18.83
CA PHE A 14 13.40 1.69 -17.67
C PHE A 14 14.09 0.36 -17.36
N SER A 15 13.91 -0.68 -18.19
CA SER A 15 14.48 -2.01 -17.96
C SER A 15 16.01 -2.03 -17.93
N GLN A 16 16.65 -1.06 -18.60
CA GLN A 16 18.09 -0.88 -18.65
C GLN A 16 18.63 0.17 -17.67
N MET A 17 17.74 0.79 -16.87
CA MET A 17 18.14 1.86 -15.95
C MET A 17 18.48 1.30 -14.57
N VAL A 18 19.56 1.81 -13.96
CA VAL A 18 19.78 1.63 -12.51
C VAL A 18 18.91 2.59 -11.71
N ASP A 19 18.72 2.33 -10.42
CA ASP A 19 17.91 3.18 -9.53
C ASP A 19 18.30 4.67 -9.59
N GLY A 20 19.61 4.96 -9.66
CA GLY A 20 20.12 6.32 -9.78
C GLY A 20 19.71 7.01 -11.09
N GLU A 21 19.75 6.27 -12.20
CA GLU A 21 19.35 6.75 -13.53
C GLU A 21 17.84 6.98 -13.60
N LEU A 22 17.04 6.05 -13.06
CA LEU A 22 15.59 6.23 -12.97
C LEU A 22 15.24 7.48 -12.16
N MET A 23 15.93 7.71 -11.04
CA MET A 23 15.69 8.89 -10.20
C MET A 23 16.09 10.19 -10.91
N GLU A 24 17.18 10.18 -11.70
CA GLU A 24 17.59 11.32 -12.51
C GLU A 24 16.62 11.59 -13.66
N TYR A 25 16.18 10.54 -14.36
CA TYR A 25 15.16 10.61 -15.40
C TYR A 25 13.89 11.27 -14.87
N LEU A 26 13.35 10.78 -13.74
CA LEU A 26 12.14 11.32 -13.11
C LEU A 26 12.29 12.79 -12.68
N LYS A 27 13.50 13.23 -12.30
CA LYS A 27 13.78 14.65 -12.01
C LYS A 27 13.62 15.55 -13.23
N GLN A 28 13.75 15.00 -14.43
CA GLN A 28 13.70 15.73 -15.70
C GLN A 28 12.38 15.54 -16.45
N SER A 29 11.56 14.53 -16.12
CA SER A 29 10.32 14.22 -16.86
C SER A 29 9.20 15.25 -16.68
N GLY A 30 9.05 15.83 -15.49
CA GLY A 30 7.91 16.71 -15.21
C GLY A 30 7.87 17.24 -13.79
N LYS A 31 7.02 18.24 -13.53
CA LYS A 31 6.91 18.90 -12.21
C LYS A 31 6.56 17.90 -11.11
N PHE A 32 5.58 17.03 -11.36
CA PHE A 32 5.15 16.01 -10.40
C PHE A 32 6.24 14.96 -10.15
N GLN A 33 6.82 14.39 -11.21
CA GLN A 33 7.87 13.38 -11.12
C GLN A 33 9.09 13.92 -10.37
N ARG A 34 9.48 15.16 -10.68
CA ARG A 34 10.57 15.86 -10.00
C ARG A 34 10.26 16.06 -8.52
N ASP A 35 9.06 16.52 -8.18
CA ASP A 35 8.65 16.69 -6.78
C ASP A 35 8.70 15.36 -6.02
N ILE A 36 8.17 14.27 -6.58
CA ILE A 36 8.23 12.94 -5.97
C ILE A 36 9.68 12.46 -5.80
N ALA A 37 10.53 12.61 -6.82
CA ALA A 37 11.93 12.21 -6.75
C ALA A 37 12.69 12.99 -5.67
N LEU A 38 12.44 14.30 -5.55
CA LEU A 38 13.02 15.15 -4.51
C LEU A 38 12.49 14.80 -3.12
N ARG A 39 11.19 14.53 -2.98
CA ARG A 39 10.60 14.07 -1.71
C ARG A 39 11.22 12.78 -1.23
N LEU A 40 11.46 11.81 -2.12
CA LEU A 40 12.15 10.57 -1.79
C LEU A 40 13.59 10.85 -1.36
N LYS A 41 14.34 11.65 -2.13
CA LYS A 41 15.74 12.02 -1.83
C LYS A 41 15.88 12.69 -0.46
N TYR A 42 14.97 13.59 -0.11
CA TYR A 42 14.99 14.35 1.15
C TYR A 42 14.07 13.77 2.22
N ARG A 43 13.58 12.54 2.03
CA ARG A 43 12.71 11.82 2.99
C ARG A 43 11.44 12.60 3.42
N LYS A 44 10.91 13.45 2.55
CA LYS A 44 9.64 14.18 2.73
C LYS A 44 8.45 13.34 2.24
N LEU A 45 8.25 12.20 2.90
CA LEU A 45 7.25 11.20 2.52
C LEU A 45 5.82 11.69 2.79
N PHE A 46 4.87 11.20 1.98
CA PHE A 46 3.45 11.34 2.27
C PHE A 46 3.11 10.71 3.62
N LYS A 47 2.12 11.29 4.30
CA LYS A 47 1.65 10.86 5.61
C LYS A 47 0.33 10.11 5.45
N ARG A 48 0.11 9.14 6.34
CA ARG A 48 -1.16 8.43 6.46
C ARG A 48 -2.24 9.40 6.92
N ALA A 49 -3.19 9.70 6.04
CA ALA A 49 -4.32 10.57 6.32
C ALA A 49 -5.50 9.78 6.86
N TYR A 50 -5.78 8.62 6.29
CA TYR A 50 -6.86 7.73 6.72
C TYR A 50 -6.38 6.28 6.70
N VAL A 51 -6.74 5.50 7.71
CA VAL A 51 -6.45 4.06 7.79
C VAL A 51 -7.64 3.37 8.43
N LYS A 52 -8.05 2.23 7.87
CA LYS A 52 -8.97 1.30 8.51
C LYS A 52 -8.31 -0.07 8.59
N ALA A 53 -8.26 -0.66 9.79
CA ALA A 53 -7.61 -1.94 10.00
C ALA A 53 -8.39 -3.06 9.30
N LEU A 54 -7.70 -4.11 8.87
CA LEU A 54 -8.36 -5.24 8.21
C LEU A 54 -9.39 -5.93 9.15
N SER A 55 -9.09 -5.92 10.45
CA SER A 55 -9.95 -6.44 11.52
C SER A 55 -11.21 -5.60 11.78
N GLU A 56 -11.22 -4.34 11.36
CA GLU A 56 -12.35 -3.41 11.56
C GLU A 56 -13.33 -3.43 10.37
N LEU A 57 -13.01 -4.18 9.31
CA LEU A 57 -13.84 -4.25 8.11
C LEU A 57 -14.88 -5.37 8.20
N GLY A 58 -16.14 -5.02 7.96
CA GLY A 58 -17.22 -5.99 7.74
C GLY A 58 -17.05 -6.75 6.41
N SER A 59 -17.85 -7.79 6.19
CA SER A 59 -17.85 -8.57 4.94
C SER A 59 -18.16 -7.71 3.71
N GLU A 60 -19.19 -6.88 3.79
CA GLU A 60 -19.58 -5.95 2.70
C GLU A 60 -18.49 -4.94 2.38
N GLU A 61 -17.80 -4.44 3.42
CA GLU A 61 -16.70 -3.49 3.25
C GLU A 61 -15.49 -4.16 2.58
N LYS A 62 -15.18 -5.42 2.94
CA LYS A 62 -14.12 -6.20 2.30
C LYS A 62 -14.42 -6.48 0.82
N GLU A 63 -15.67 -6.81 0.48
CA GLU A 63 -16.09 -7.01 -0.91
C GLU A 63 -15.99 -5.71 -1.71
N ARG A 64 -16.48 -4.59 -1.15
CA ARG A 64 -16.34 -3.27 -1.77
C ARG A 64 -14.87 -2.92 -2.03
N LEU A 65 -14.01 -3.14 -1.04
CA LEU A 65 -12.57 -2.88 -1.19
C LEU A 65 -11.89 -3.84 -2.19
N ALA A 66 -12.37 -5.07 -2.32
CA ALA A 66 -11.84 -6.03 -3.30
C ALA A 66 -12.08 -5.59 -4.76
N GLU A 67 -13.08 -4.75 -4.99
CA GLU A 67 -13.44 -4.19 -6.30
C GLU A 67 -13.01 -2.72 -6.45
N ILE A 68 -12.29 -2.17 -5.46
CA ILE A 68 -11.91 -0.76 -5.47
C ILE A 68 -10.97 -0.44 -6.64
N LYS A 69 -11.36 0.56 -7.42
CA LYS A 69 -10.49 1.14 -8.43
C LYS A 69 -9.66 2.24 -7.79
N ALA A 70 -8.55 1.85 -7.16
CA ALA A 70 -7.71 2.76 -6.38
C ALA A 70 -7.37 4.08 -7.09
N LYS A 71 -7.09 4.05 -8.40
CA LYS A 71 -6.76 5.25 -9.18
C LYS A 71 -7.94 6.24 -9.26
N GLU A 72 -9.15 5.75 -9.51
CA GLU A 72 -10.35 6.60 -9.60
C GLU A 72 -10.64 7.25 -8.23
N VAL A 73 -10.50 6.48 -7.15
CA VAL A 73 -10.67 6.97 -5.78
C VAL A 73 -9.59 7.97 -5.39
N GLU A 74 -8.33 7.73 -5.78
CA GLU A 74 -7.23 8.68 -5.56
C GLU A 74 -7.51 10.03 -6.21
N ASP A 75 -7.91 10.02 -7.48
CA ASP A 75 -8.15 11.23 -8.26
C ASP A 75 -9.38 11.98 -7.70
N GLU A 76 -10.46 11.28 -7.31
CA GLU A 76 -11.64 11.88 -6.66
C GLU A 76 -11.30 12.54 -5.31
N ILE A 77 -10.52 11.86 -4.47
CA ILE A 77 -10.10 12.40 -3.17
C ILE A 77 -9.17 13.62 -3.39
N ALA A 78 -8.25 13.55 -4.36
CA ALA A 78 -7.33 14.64 -4.68
C ALA A 78 -8.10 15.88 -5.15
N GLU A 79 -9.03 15.72 -6.08
CA GLU A 79 -9.87 16.80 -6.62
C GLU A 79 -10.66 17.50 -5.50
N ARG A 80 -11.40 16.73 -4.69
CA ARG A 80 -12.16 17.28 -3.55
C ARG A 80 -11.25 17.92 -2.49
N ALA A 81 -10.02 17.44 -2.35
CA ALA A 81 -9.02 18.01 -1.45
C ALA A 81 -8.34 19.26 -2.03
N GLY A 82 -8.53 19.59 -3.30
CA GLY A 82 -7.82 20.68 -3.99
C GLY A 82 -6.34 20.38 -4.19
N LEU A 83 -6.00 19.11 -4.36
CA LEU A 83 -4.66 18.62 -4.66
C LEU A 83 -4.57 18.22 -6.13
N ASP A 84 -3.38 18.34 -6.71
CA ASP A 84 -3.11 17.82 -8.05
C ASP A 84 -3.19 16.28 -8.06
N ALA A 85 -3.55 15.71 -9.22
CA ALA A 85 -3.64 14.26 -9.39
C ALA A 85 -2.32 13.56 -9.04
N GLY A 86 -2.39 12.44 -8.32
CA GLY A 86 -1.23 11.67 -7.88
C GLY A 86 -0.63 12.08 -6.53
N TYR A 87 -1.12 13.17 -5.91
CA TYR A 87 -0.76 13.54 -4.53
C TYR A 87 -1.56 12.81 -3.46
N VAL A 88 -2.54 12.00 -3.84
CA VAL A 88 -3.22 11.05 -2.96
C VAL A 88 -2.87 9.64 -3.41
N ILE A 89 -2.60 8.77 -2.45
CA ILE A 89 -2.32 7.35 -2.68
C ILE A 89 -3.31 6.54 -1.87
N VAL A 90 -4.05 5.66 -2.53
CA VAL A 90 -4.91 4.66 -1.91
C VAL A 90 -4.18 3.32 -2.03
N ASP A 91 -3.92 2.71 -0.89
CA ASP A 91 -3.29 1.41 -0.76
C ASP A 91 -4.26 0.45 -0.08
N ALA A 92 -4.62 -0.61 -0.79
CA ALA A 92 -5.49 -1.68 -0.31
C ALA A 92 -4.85 -3.02 -0.68
N PRO A 93 -4.89 -4.03 0.21
CA PRO A 93 -4.44 -5.37 -0.13
C PRO A 93 -5.21 -5.92 -1.33
N GLY A 94 -4.58 -6.85 -2.06
CA GLY A 94 -5.25 -7.53 -3.17
C GLY A 94 -6.48 -8.32 -2.72
N ARG A 95 -7.38 -8.61 -3.66
CA ARG A 95 -8.63 -9.37 -3.45
C ARG A 95 -8.44 -10.63 -2.60
N ASP A 96 -7.39 -11.40 -2.88
CA ASP A 96 -7.11 -12.64 -2.15
C ASP A 96 -6.87 -12.38 -0.66
N ILE A 97 -6.13 -11.32 -0.33
CA ILE A 97 -5.85 -10.95 1.06
C ILE A 97 -7.12 -10.46 1.76
N LEU A 98 -7.92 -9.62 1.10
CA LEU A 98 -9.15 -9.06 1.67
C LEU A 98 -10.22 -10.13 1.93
N LEU A 99 -10.41 -11.07 1.00
CA LEU A 99 -11.51 -12.03 1.05
C LEU A 99 -11.15 -13.35 1.72
N SER A 100 -9.93 -13.85 1.48
CA SER A 100 -9.51 -15.16 1.97
C SER A 100 -8.56 -15.10 3.17
N GLU A 101 -7.98 -13.93 3.43
CA GLU A 101 -6.94 -13.69 4.45
C GLU A 101 -5.97 -14.88 4.53
N PRO A 102 -5.14 -15.11 3.49
CA PRO A 102 -4.32 -16.30 3.38
C PRO A 102 -3.30 -16.30 4.50
N ARG A 103 -3.63 -17.03 5.57
CA ARG A 103 -2.71 -17.29 6.67
C ARG A 103 -1.66 -18.28 6.21
N LEU A 104 -0.47 -18.22 6.81
CA LEU A 104 0.54 -19.26 6.67
C LEU A 104 -0.06 -20.59 7.17
N LYS A 105 -0.77 -21.31 6.30
CA LYS A 105 -1.48 -22.54 6.67
C LYS A 105 -0.54 -23.64 7.13
N LYS A 106 0.73 -23.60 6.69
CA LYS A 106 1.80 -24.50 7.12
C LYS A 106 3.11 -23.75 7.13
N MET A 107 3.71 -23.59 8.31
CA MET A 107 5.15 -23.36 8.40
C MET A 107 5.81 -24.73 8.25
N ASP A 108 6.11 -25.15 7.01
CA ASP A 108 6.65 -26.48 6.68
C ASP A 108 8.16 -26.57 6.95
N VAL A 109 8.58 -26.09 8.12
CA VAL A 109 9.94 -26.22 8.61
C VAL A 109 9.99 -27.48 9.47
N LYS A 110 10.76 -28.46 9.01
CA LYS A 110 10.94 -29.73 9.72
C LYS A 110 12.28 -29.72 10.45
N ILE A 111 12.27 -30.19 11.69
CA ILE A 111 13.46 -30.43 12.52
C ILE A 111 13.74 -31.93 12.50
N LEU A 112 14.99 -32.28 12.20
CA LEU A 112 15.49 -33.64 12.40
C LEU A 112 16.18 -33.70 13.76
N ASP A 113 15.54 -34.37 14.71
CA ASP A 113 16.11 -34.70 16.02
C ASP A 113 15.67 -36.11 16.40
N ASN A 114 16.48 -37.09 16.00
CA ASN A 114 16.19 -38.53 15.96
C ASN A 114 15.03 -38.95 15.04
N GLU A 115 13.98 -38.13 14.94
CA GLU A 115 12.86 -38.26 14.01
C GLU A 115 12.56 -36.89 13.36
N ILE A 116 11.83 -36.90 12.24
CA ILE A 116 11.46 -35.69 11.52
C ILE A 116 10.14 -35.17 12.07
N LYS A 117 10.18 -34.00 12.73
CA LYS A 117 9.03 -33.36 13.35
C LYS A 117 8.89 -31.90 12.91
N PRO A 118 7.68 -31.32 12.86
CA PRO A 118 7.49 -29.92 12.51
C PRO A 118 7.99 -28.99 13.61
N LEU A 119 8.47 -27.80 13.23
CA LEU A 119 8.95 -26.76 14.16
C LEU A 119 7.91 -26.37 15.22
N SER A 120 6.62 -26.48 14.90
CA SER A 120 5.51 -26.20 15.82
C SER A 120 5.45 -27.11 17.05
N GLU A 121 6.08 -28.30 17.01
CA GLU A 121 6.20 -29.18 18.19
C GLU A 121 7.30 -28.73 19.15
N TYR A 122 8.29 -27.97 18.67
CA TYR A 122 9.42 -27.52 19.48
C TYR A 122 9.25 -26.11 20.02
N THR A 123 8.41 -25.27 19.40
CA THR A 123 8.21 -23.89 19.87
C THR A 123 6.80 -23.35 19.58
N PRO A 124 6.17 -22.67 20.56
CA PRO A 124 4.89 -21.98 20.34
C PRO A 124 5.02 -20.78 19.38
N LEU A 125 6.23 -20.27 19.12
CA LEU A 125 6.47 -19.17 18.19
C LEU A 125 6.01 -19.51 16.77
N ALA A 126 6.20 -20.77 16.33
CA ALA A 126 5.77 -21.20 15.01
C ALA A 126 4.26 -21.06 14.82
N ASN A 127 3.47 -21.39 15.85
CA ASN A 127 2.02 -21.22 15.83
C ASN A 127 1.62 -19.74 15.87
N ALA A 128 2.30 -18.94 16.72
CA ALA A 128 2.05 -17.50 16.80
C ALA A 128 2.28 -16.78 15.46
N LEU A 129 3.31 -17.19 14.70
CA LEU A 129 3.60 -16.65 13.38
C LEU A 129 2.54 -17.03 12.33
N GLN A 130 1.92 -18.21 12.44
CA GLN A 130 0.82 -18.61 11.55
C GLN A 130 -0.46 -17.79 11.78
N MET A 131 -0.68 -17.32 13.00
CA MET A 131 -1.85 -16.50 13.35
C MET A 131 -1.74 -15.05 12.88
N ARG A 132 -0.55 -14.57 12.53
CA ARG A 132 -0.34 -13.19 12.10
C ARG A 132 -0.83 -12.99 10.66
N GLY A 133 -1.67 -11.98 10.45
CA GLY A 133 -2.11 -11.56 9.12
C GLY A 133 -0.96 -11.01 8.26
N VAL A 134 -1.15 -11.02 6.94
CA VAL A 134 -0.15 -10.52 5.97
C VAL A 134 -0.04 -8.99 6.05
N THR A 135 -1.16 -8.31 6.27
CA THR A 135 -1.24 -6.85 6.40
C THR A 135 -2.14 -6.47 7.57
N ASP A 136 -1.80 -5.39 8.28
CA ASP A 136 -2.60 -4.91 9.41
C ASP A 136 -3.71 -3.94 8.96
N TRP A 137 -3.56 -3.30 7.79
CA TRP A 137 -4.56 -2.40 7.20
C TRP A 137 -5.37 -3.11 6.12
N GLY A 138 -6.66 -2.77 6.07
CA GLY A 138 -7.53 -3.13 4.95
C GLY A 138 -7.61 -2.03 3.90
N ILE A 139 -7.44 -0.76 4.31
CA ILE A 139 -7.22 0.36 3.40
C ILE A 139 -6.41 1.46 4.09
N MET A 140 -5.54 2.11 3.32
CA MET A 140 -4.73 3.24 3.75
C MET A 140 -4.73 4.33 2.68
N VAL A 141 -4.99 5.56 3.09
CA VAL A 141 -4.90 6.75 2.23
C VAL A 141 -3.76 7.63 2.70
N CYS A 142 -2.84 7.97 1.80
CA CYS A 142 -1.68 8.81 2.07
C CYS A 142 -1.69 10.08 1.22
N CYS A 143 -1.22 11.20 1.77
CA CYS A 143 -1.10 12.48 1.08
C CYS A 143 0.03 13.35 1.66
N PRO A 144 0.35 14.53 1.08
CA PRO A 144 1.21 15.52 1.72
C PRO A 144 0.74 15.88 3.13
N GLU A 145 1.69 16.15 4.01
CA GLU A 145 1.44 16.41 5.43
C GLU A 145 0.47 17.59 5.64
N GLU A 146 0.60 18.60 4.80
CA GLU A 146 -0.18 19.84 4.83
C GLU A 146 -1.68 19.59 4.54
N ALA A 147 -2.00 18.50 3.83
CA ALA A 147 -3.36 18.17 3.41
C ALA A 147 -3.98 17.03 4.24
N LYS A 148 -3.28 16.51 5.25
CA LYS A 148 -3.66 15.30 6.01
C LYS A 148 -5.07 15.36 6.57
N GLU A 149 -5.43 16.44 7.27
CA GLU A 149 -6.75 16.55 7.91
C GLU A 149 -7.89 16.63 6.89
N LYS A 150 -7.69 17.40 5.82
CA LYS A 150 -8.68 17.57 4.76
C LYS A 150 -8.91 16.25 4.02
N VAL A 151 -7.82 15.58 3.64
CA VAL A 151 -7.87 14.27 2.96
C VAL A 151 -8.51 13.21 3.84
N SER A 152 -8.23 13.18 5.15
CA SER A 152 -8.85 12.22 6.07
C SER A 152 -10.38 12.27 6.03
N LYS A 153 -10.96 13.47 6.15
CA LYS A 153 -12.43 13.67 6.17
C LYS A 153 -13.08 13.35 4.82
N ILE A 154 -12.37 13.61 3.72
CA ILE A 154 -12.86 13.32 2.36
C ILE A 154 -12.77 11.83 2.07
N ALA A 155 -11.65 11.19 2.43
CA ALA A 155 -11.42 9.77 2.22
C ALA A 155 -12.52 8.92 2.87
N GLU A 156 -12.87 9.20 4.13
CA GLU A 156 -13.95 8.50 4.83
C GLU A 156 -15.28 8.58 4.06
N LYS A 157 -15.64 9.75 3.53
CA LYS A 157 -16.88 9.95 2.76
C LYS A 157 -16.86 9.31 1.38
N VAL A 158 -15.70 9.27 0.72
CA VAL A 158 -15.56 8.68 -0.62
C VAL A 158 -15.56 7.15 -0.54
N LEU A 159 -14.86 6.59 0.44
CA LEU A 159 -14.72 5.14 0.58
C LEU A 159 -16.03 4.46 1.02
N TRP A 160 -16.80 5.10 1.89
CA TRP A 160 -17.98 4.51 2.55
C TRP A 160 -19.31 5.15 2.13
N ARG A 161 -19.36 5.69 0.91
CA ARG A 161 -20.58 6.25 0.33
C ARG A 161 -21.70 5.22 0.16
#